data_AF-A0AA51M5X3-F1
#
_entry.id   AF-A0AA51M5X3-F1
#
_cell.length_a   1.000
_cell.length_b   1.000
_cell.length_c   1.000
_cell.angle_alpha   90.00
_cell.angle_beta   90.00
_cell.angle_gamma   90.00
#
_symmetry.space_group_name_H-M   'P 1'
#
loop_
_entity.id
_entity.type
_entity.pdbx_description
1 polymer ?
#
loop_
_entity_poly.entity_id
_entity_poly.type
_entity_poly.pdbx_seq_one_letter_code
_entity_poly.pdbx_strand_id
1 'polypeptide(L)'
;MPETEPRRYQKIDEAEINLVIECKDSHEFYERYRSVFPDRKKGIDSISKIWKRRGDFIKKRLLVASVAKPAPLPAGSDLPAAPGFAGTELEKLIAAQNAMLGEVAGIMNEQLGVSRKILLLLEKQHATGEEAAHHHEAKAPEQRESGHKPKHEAPSSIVVGS
;
A
#
# COMPACT_ATOMS: atom_id res chain seq x y z
N MET A 1 17.69 -42.56 43.14
CA MET A 1 17.29 -41.68 42.02
C MET A 1 18.42 -40.66 41.85
N PRO A 2 19.13 -40.59 40.72
CA PRO A 2 20.17 -39.58 40.56
C PRO A 2 19.52 -38.20 40.50
N GLU A 3 19.97 -37.29 41.37
CA GLU A 3 19.55 -35.90 41.38
C GLU A 3 19.99 -35.22 40.07
N THR A 4 19.04 -34.99 39.17
CA THR A 4 19.26 -34.13 38.01
C THR A 4 19.45 -32.69 38.48
N GLU A 5 20.68 -32.20 38.43
CA GLU A 5 20.97 -30.78 38.66
C GLU A 5 20.08 -29.92 37.74
N PRO A 6 19.48 -28.83 38.26
CA PRO A 6 18.67 -27.93 37.45
C PRO A 6 19.55 -27.30 36.37
N ARG A 7 19.19 -27.56 35.10
CA ARG A 7 19.91 -27.00 33.94
C ARG A 7 19.94 -25.48 34.07
N ARG A 8 21.14 -24.91 34.25
CA ARG A 8 21.35 -23.46 34.21
C ARG A 8 21.00 -22.97 32.80
N TYR A 9 19.81 -22.43 32.63
CA TYR A 9 19.42 -21.80 31.36
C TYR A 9 20.39 -20.65 31.09
N GLN A 10 21.11 -20.71 29.96
CA GLN A 10 21.90 -19.55 29.52
C GLN A 10 20.95 -18.37 29.36
N LYS A 11 21.24 -17.29 30.10
CA LYS A 11 20.57 -16.02 29.92
C LYS A 11 20.84 -15.56 28.49
N ILE A 12 19.77 -15.20 27.78
CA ILE A 12 19.88 -14.62 26.44
C ILE A 12 20.10 -13.13 26.67
N ASP A 13 21.18 -12.59 26.12
CA ASP A 13 21.51 -11.20 26.34
C ASP A 13 20.62 -10.28 25.51
N GLU A 14 20.41 -9.06 25.98
CA GLU A 14 19.55 -8.07 25.32
C GLU A 14 19.99 -7.79 23.87
N ALA A 15 21.30 -7.81 23.61
CA ALA A 15 21.85 -7.68 22.27
C ALA A 15 21.42 -8.82 21.33
N GLU A 16 21.33 -10.05 21.84
CA GLU A 16 20.84 -11.20 21.06
C GLU A 16 19.34 -11.10 20.81
N ILE A 17 18.59 -10.56 21.78
CA ILE A 17 17.15 -10.30 21.66
C ILE A 17 16.88 -9.22 20.61
N ASN A 18 17.67 -8.14 20.58
CA ASN A 18 17.56 -7.12 19.56
C ASN A 18 17.84 -7.69 18.17
N LEU A 19 18.95 -8.42 18.02
CA LEU A 19 19.34 -9.00 16.74
C LEU A 19 18.26 -9.94 16.17
N VAL A 20 17.70 -10.82 17.01
CA VAL A 20 16.67 -11.77 16.55
C VAL A 20 15.37 -11.07 16.14
N ILE A 21 15.01 -9.96 16.78
CA ILE A 21 13.83 -9.18 16.43
C ILE A 21 14.01 -8.49 15.06
N GLU A 22 15.20 -7.95 14.81
CA GLU A 22 15.53 -7.20 13.58
C GLU A 22 15.62 -8.08 12.33
N CYS A 23 15.96 -9.36 12.47
CA CYS A 23 16.09 -10.29 11.35
C CYS A 23 14.73 -10.68 10.76
N LYS A 24 14.65 -10.82 9.43
CA LYS A 24 13.43 -11.17 8.70
C LYS A 24 13.14 -12.67 8.74
N ASP A 25 14.18 -13.48 8.59
CA ASP A 25 14.09 -14.93 8.61
C ASP A 25 15.19 -15.60 9.47
N SER A 26 15.05 -16.91 9.68
CA SER A 26 15.97 -17.68 10.53
C SER A 26 17.37 -17.83 9.94
N HIS A 27 17.48 -17.80 8.61
CA HIS A 27 18.76 -17.98 7.93
C HIS A 27 19.59 -16.70 8.06
N GLU A 28 18.98 -15.55 7.80
CA GLU A 28 19.55 -14.22 8.04
C GLU A 28 19.98 -14.07 9.50
N PHE A 29 19.14 -14.49 10.45
CA PHE A 29 19.49 -14.45 11.86
C PHE A 29 20.74 -15.28 12.16
N TYR A 30 20.86 -16.49 11.60
CA TYR A 30 22.02 -17.35 11.82
C TYR A 30 23.32 -16.73 11.32
N GLU A 31 23.32 -16.23 10.09
CA GLU A 31 24.49 -15.58 9.47
C GLU A 31 24.91 -14.34 10.24
N ARG A 32 23.95 -13.47 10.57
CA ARG A 32 24.22 -12.25 11.35
C ARG A 32 24.67 -12.58 12.76
N TYR A 33 24.12 -13.61 13.40
CA TYR A 33 24.51 -14.00 14.75
C TYR A 33 25.99 -14.40 14.81
N ARG A 34 26.49 -15.16 13.83
CA ARG A 34 27.90 -15.53 13.70
C ARG A 34 28.81 -14.32 13.49
N SER A 35 28.34 -13.33 12.74
CA SER A 35 29.07 -12.09 12.46
C SER A 35 29.10 -11.12 13.65
N VAL A 36 27.98 -10.92 14.32
CA VAL A 36 27.82 -9.96 15.43
C VAL A 36 28.37 -10.51 16.75
N PHE A 37 28.32 -11.83 16.95
CA PHE A 37 28.78 -12.49 18.16
C PHE A 37 29.83 -13.58 17.87
N PRO A 38 30.99 -13.24 17.28
CA PRO A 38 32.00 -14.22 16.87
C PRO A 38 32.58 -14.99 18.07
N ASP A 39 32.68 -14.34 19.23
CA ASP A 39 33.22 -14.94 20.46
C ASP A 39 32.22 -15.85 21.20
N ARG A 40 30.93 -15.81 20.82
CA ARG A 40 29.90 -16.64 21.46
C ARG A 40 29.92 -18.04 20.88
N LYS A 41 30.34 -19.01 21.70
CA LYS A 41 30.30 -20.44 21.39
C LYS A 41 28.89 -21.04 21.52
N LYS A 42 27.86 -20.40 20.98
CA LYS A 42 26.50 -20.98 20.94
C LYS A 42 26.37 -21.91 19.73
N GLY A 43 25.99 -23.15 19.99
CA GLY A 43 25.68 -24.11 18.94
C GLY A 43 24.44 -23.71 18.14
N ILE A 44 24.28 -24.31 16.95
CA ILE A 44 23.13 -24.07 16.06
C ILE A 44 21.79 -24.31 16.75
N ASP A 45 21.71 -25.27 17.68
CA ASP A 45 20.51 -25.55 18.47
C ASP A 45 20.15 -24.41 19.43
N SER A 46 21.15 -23.77 20.03
CA SER A 46 20.95 -22.63 20.91
C SER A 46 20.48 -21.41 20.12
N ILE A 47 21.09 -21.15 18.96
CA ILE A 47 20.67 -20.07 18.06
C ILE A 47 19.24 -20.32 17.57
N SER A 48 18.92 -21.55 17.15
CA SER A 48 17.58 -21.94 16.73
C SER A 48 16.53 -21.77 17.85
N LYS A 49 16.90 -22.05 19.11
CA LYS A 49 16.03 -21.79 20.27
C LYS A 49 15.75 -20.30 20.47
N ILE A 50 16.73 -19.43 20.23
CA ILE A 50 16.53 -17.97 20.30
C ILE A 50 15.53 -17.55 19.21
N TRP A 51 15.70 -18.02 17.97
CA TRP A 51 14.77 -17.75 16.88
C TRP A 51 13.33 -18.17 17.18
N LYS A 52 13.13 -19.39 17.71
CA LYS A 52 11.79 -19.88 18.09
C LYS A 52 11.11 -19.01 19.16
N ARG A 53 11.88 -18.35 20.02
CA ARG A 53 11.38 -17.45 21.07
C ARG A 53 11.23 -15.99 20.61
N ARG A 54 11.51 -15.69 19.33
CA ARG A 54 11.37 -14.34 18.75
C ARG A 54 10.01 -13.72 19.04
N GLY A 55 8.93 -14.49 18.89
CA GLY A 55 7.57 -14.03 19.17
C GLY A 55 7.37 -13.60 20.63
N ASP A 56 7.97 -14.31 21.59
CA ASP A 56 7.89 -13.96 23.01
C ASP A 56 8.68 -12.68 23.32
N PHE A 57 9.83 -12.50 22.67
CA PHE A 57 10.64 -11.30 22.84
C PHE A 57 9.92 -10.06 22.31
N ILE A 58 9.29 -10.15 21.13
CA ILE A 58 8.48 -9.06 20.56
C ILE A 58 7.33 -8.71 21.51
N LYS A 59 6.57 -9.71 21.99
CA LYS A 59 5.46 -9.49 22.93
C LYS A 59 5.91 -8.81 24.21
N LYS A 60 7.04 -9.25 24.79
CA LYS A 60 7.60 -8.61 26.00
C LYS A 60 7.99 -7.16 25.75
N ARG A 61 8.60 -6.86 24.59
CA ARG A 61 8.99 -5.50 24.22
C ARG A 61 7.77 -4.58 24.06
N LEU A 62 6.71 -5.09 23.42
CA LEU A 62 5.44 -4.37 23.29
C LEU A 62 4.75 -4.17 24.65
N LEU A 63 4.80 -5.18 25.53
CA LEU A 63 4.23 -5.07 26.87
C LEU A 63 4.99 -4.06 27.75
N VAL A 64 6.31 -3.98 27.63
CA VAL A 64 7.11 -2.95 28.31
C VAL A 64 6.78 -1.55 27.75
N ALA A 65 6.58 -1.43 26.44
CA ALA A 65 6.15 -0.18 25.81
C ALA A 65 4.73 0.25 26.24
N SER A 66 3.82 -0.69 26.51
CA SER A 66 2.45 -0.37 26.97
C SER A 66 2.33 -0.21 28.49
N VAL A 67 3.25 -0.79 29.28
CA VAL A 67 3.34 -0.64 30.74
C VAL A 67 4.13 0.62 31.13
N ALA A 68 4.77 1.31 30.17
CA ALA A 68 5.09 2.72 30.28
C ALA A 68 3.77 3.52 30.28
N LYS A 69 3.10 3.50 31.43
CA LYS A 69 1.93 4.27 31.82
C LYS A 69 1.95 5.64 31.14
N PRO A 70 0.91 6.04 30.38
CA PRO A 70 0.72 7.45 30.10
C PRO A 70 0.43 8.08 31.47
N ALA A 71 1.43 8.77 32.03
CA ALA A 71 1.17 9.66 33.14
C ALA A 71 0.09 10.64 32.66
N PRO A 72 -0.96 10.93 33.45
CA PRO A 72 -1.85 12.04 33.14
C PRO A 72 -0.96 13.27 33.09
N LEU A 73 -0.81 13.87 31.91
CA LEU A 73 -0.12 15.15 31.75
C LEU A 73 -0.77 16.16 32.71
N PRO A 74 -0.04 16.80 33.64
CA PRO A 74 -0.52 18.04 34.21
C PRO A 74 -0.57 19.05 33.05
N ALA A 75 -1.72 19.67 32.87
CA ALA A 75 -1.93 20.73 31.90
C ALA A 75 -0.89 21.84 32.12
N GLY A 76 -0.09 22.11 31.09
CA GLY A 76 0.84 23.24 31.05
C GLY A 76 2.27 22.93 31.49
N SER A 77 3.10 22.49 30.55
CA SER A 77 4.54 22.75 30.64
C SER A 77 5.16 22.73 29.25
N ASP A 78 5.47 23.93 28.75
CA ASP A 78 6.38 24.17 27.64
C ASP A 78 7.81 23.79 28.08
N LEU A 79 8.43 22.79 27.45
CA LEU A 79 9.89 22.60 27.19
C LEU A 79 10.20 21.15 26.71
N PRO A 80 11.34 20.91 26.02
CA PRO A 80 11.36 20.10 24.80
C PRO A 80 11.56 18.60 25.04
N ALA A 81 10.89 17.80 24.22
CA ALA A 81 11.05 16.36 24.16
C ALA A 81 12.47 15.96 23.69
N ALA A 82 13.18 15.19 24.51
CA ALA A 82 14.38 14.47 24.11
C ALA A 82 14.01 13.18 23.33
N PRO A 83 14.90 12.67 22.45
CA PRO A 83 14.52 11.85 21.31
C PRO A 83 14.34 10.38 21.70
N GLY A 84 13.08 9.93 21.71
CA GLY A 84 12.66 8.54 21.84
C GLY A 84 11.48 8.30 20.90
N PHE A 85 11.73 8.50 19.61
CA PHE A 85 10.77 8.86 18.57
C PHE A 85 10.48 7.64 17.70
N ALA A 86 9.37 6.95 17.96
CA ALA A 86 8.84 5.93 17.03
C ALA A 86 7.32 5.78 17.14
N GLY A 87 6.72 6.01 18.32
CA GLY A 87 5.25 5.97 18.48
C GLY A 87 4.57 7.19 17.88
N THR A 88 5.03 8.40 18.24
CA THR A 88 4.40 9.65 17.82
C THR A 88 4.56 9.95 16.33
N GLU A 89 5.69 9.61 15.72
CA GLU A 89 5.85 9.77 14.26
C GLU A 89 5.07 8.75 13.46
N LEU A 90 5.02 7.51 13.93
CA LEU A 90 4.21 6.49 13.27
C LEU A 90 2.73 6.90 13.31
N GLU A 91 2.26 7.42 14.45
CA GLU A 91 0.90 7.97 14.58
C GLU A 91 0.65 9.15 13.63
N LYS A 92 1.61 10.08 13.50
CA LYS A 92 1.50 11.19 12.53
C LYS A 92 1.50 10.70 11.09
N LEU A 93 2.33 9.72 10.76
CA LEU A 93 2.38 9.12 9.42
C LEU A 93 1.07 8.40 9.08
N ILE A 94 0.49 7.67 10.03
CA ILE A 94 -0.82 7.01 9.87
C ILE A 94 -1.92 8.07 9.69
N ALA A 95 -1.90 9.14 10.48
CA ALA A 95 -2.87 10.23 10.35
C ALA A 95 -2.77 10.93 8.98
N ALA A 96 -1.55 11.22 8.52
CA ALA A 96 -1.30 11.80 7.20
C ALA A 96 -1.75 10.86 6.07
N GLN A 97 -1.49 9.55 6.20
CA GLN A 97 -1.95 8.55 5.23
C GLN A 97 -3.48 8.51 5.13
N ASN A 98 -4.18 8.52 6.28
CA ASN A 98 -5.65 8.51 6.30
C ASN A 98 -6.25 9.79 5.71
N ALA A 99 -5.63 10.94 5.97
CA ALA A 99 -6.05 12.22 5.36
C ALA A 99 -5.94 12.17 3.83
N MET A 100 -4.80 11.70 3.31
CA MET A 100 -4.61 11.55 1.85
C MET A 100 -5.62 10.58 1.23
N LEU A 101 -5.91 9.45 1.89
CA LEU A 101 -6.93 8.51 1.41
C LEU A 101 -8.33 9.15 1.37
N GLY A 102 -8.65 10.00 2.34
CA GLY A 102 -9.88 10.78 2.36
C GLY A 102 -9.97 11.77 1.19
N GLU A 103 -8.89 12.48 0.88
CA GLU A 103 -8.83 13.40 -0.26
C GLU A 103 -8.97 12.66 -1.59
N VAL A 104 -8.29 11.53 -1.77
CA VAL A 104 -8.42 10.68 -2.97
C VAL A 104 -9.86 10.19 -3.14
N ALA A 105 -10.50 9.76 -2.06
CA ALA A 105 -11.91 9.37 -2.09
C ALA A 105 -12.84 10.54 -2.47
N GLY A 106 -12.54 11.75 -2.00
CA GLY A 106 -13.23 12.98 -2.40
C GLY A 106 -13.11 13.24 -3.90
N ILE A 107 -11.88 13.24 -4.42
CA ILE A 107 -11.59 13.45 -5.84
C ILE A 107 -12.30 12.40 -6.72
N MET A 108 -12.27 11.13 -6.33
CA MET A 108 -12.95 10.06 -7.06
C MET A 108 -14.47 10.30 -7.11
N ASN A 109 -15.08 10.78 -6.02
CA ASN A 109 -16.51 11.09 -6.00
C ASN A 109 -16.86 12.29 -6.91
N GLU A 110 -16.02 13.33 -6.91
CA GLU A 110 -16.18 14.46 -7.82
C GLU A 110 -16.04 14.02 -9.28
N GLN A 111 -15.03 13.20 -9.59
CA GLN A 111 -14.83 12.63 -10.93
C GLN A 111 -16.05 11.82 -11.36
N LEU A 112 -16.60 10.96 -10.49
CA LEU A 112 -17.84 10.22 -10.78
C LEU A 112 -19.02 11.17 -11.02
N GLY A 113 -19.11 12.27 -10.26
CA GLY A 113 -20.12 13.31 -10.46
C GLY A 113 -20.01 14.01 -11.81
N VAL A 114 -18.78 14.39 -12.21
CA VAL A 114 -18.50 15.00 -13.52
C VAL A 114 -18.81 14.01 -14.65
N SER A 115 -18.35 12.76 -14.55
CA SER A 115 -18.64 11.72 -15.54
C SER A 115 -20.14 11.50 -15.73
N ARG A 116 -20.92 11.45 -14.65
CA ARG A 116 -22.39 11.37 -14.73
C ARG A 116 -23.01 12.59 -15.42
N LYS A 117 -22.54 13.81 -15.12
CA LYS A 117 -23.01 15.03 -15.79
C LYS A 117 -22.70 15.03 -17.29
N ILE A 118 -21.51 14.60 -17.68
CA ILE A 118 -21.11 14.47 -19.10
C ILE A 118 -22.02 13.48 -19.81
N LEU A 119 -22.26 12.31 -19.22
CA LEU A 119 -23.17 11.31 -19.79
C LEU A 119 -24.57 11.88 -20.02
N LEU A 120 -25.13 12.59 -19.04
CA LEU A 120 -26.44 13.25 -19.18
C LEU A 120 -26.47 14.32 -20.28
N LEU A 121 -25.36 15.04 -20.49
CA LEU A 121 -25.26 16.03 -21.57
C LEU A 121 -25.18 15.35 -22.94
N LEU A 122 -24.45 14.24 -23.05
CA LEU A 122 -24.36 13.46 -24.28
C LEU A 122 -25.71 12.83 -24.66
N GLU A 123 -26.45 12.30 -23.69
CA GLU A 123 -27.81 11.80 -23.90
C GLU A 123 -28.75 12.90 -24.41
N LYS A 124 -28.68 14.10 -23.81
CA LYS A 124 -29.48 15.26 -24.25
C LYS A 124 -29.12 15.70 -25.67
N GLN A 125 -27.83 15.72 -26.02
CA GLN A 125 -27.38 16.05 -27.37
C GLN A 125 -27.84 15.01 -28.41
N HIS A 126 -27.84 13.72 -28.06
CA HIS A 126 -28.37 12.67 -28.94
C HIS A 126 -29.86 12.88 -29.23
N ALA A 127 -30.65 13.18 -28.19
CA ALA A 127 -32.09 13.42 -28.35
C ALA A 127 -32.41 14.68 -29.19
N THR A 128 -31.61 15.75 -29.09
CA THR A 128 -31.82 16.96 -29.91
C THR A 128 -31.31 16.82 -31.35
N GLY A 129 -30.32 15.96 -31.60
CA GLY A 129 -29.84 15.64 -32.94
C GLY A 129 -30.88 14.87 -33.77
N GLU A 130 -31.66 13.99 -33.13
CA GLU A 130 -32.75 13.25 -33.80
C GLU A 130 -33.97 14.14 -34.10
N GLU A 131 -34.33 15.09 -33.23
CA GLU A 131 -35.41 16.05 -33.50
C GLU A 131 -35.06 17.08 -34.60
N ALA A 132 -33.80 17.54 -34.66
CA ALA A 132 -33.36 18.48 -35.69
C ALA A 132 -33.26 17.85 -37.09
N ALA A 133 -33.01 16.53 -37.16
CA ALA A 133 -32.99 15.79 -38.42
C ALA A 133 -34.39 15.64 -39.05
N HIS A 134 -35.44 15.56 -38.23
CA HIS A 134 -36.82 15.43 -38.73
C HIS A 134 -37.46 16.75 -39.19
N HIS A 135 -36.92 17.91 -38.81
CA HIS A 135 -37.51 19.20 -39.17
C HIS A 135 -36.98 19.82 -40.48
N HIS A 136 -35.93 19.25 -41.08
CA HIS A 136 -35.34 19.77 -42.32
C HIS A 136 -35.77 19.04 -43.60
N GLU A 137 -36.60 18.00 -43.50
CA GLU A 137 -37.05 17.22 -44.66
C GLU A 137 -38.40 17.71 -45.20
N ALA A 138 -38.50 19.01 -45.50
CA ALA A 138 -39.69 19.57 -46.16
C ALA A 138 -39.38 20.84 -46.98
N LYS A 139 -38.60 20.70 -48.06
CA LYS A 139 -38.74 21.37 -49.37
C LYS A 139 -37.40 21.47 -50.11
N ALA A 140 -37.29 20.75 -51.23
CA ALA A 140 -36.64 21.27 -52.43
C ALA A 140 -37.22 20.55 -53.68
N PRO A 141 -37.47 21.27 -54.79
CA PRO A 141 -38.22 20.77 -55.95
C PRO A 141 -37.36 19.98 -56.95
N GLU A 142 -38.03 19.17 -57.78
CA GLU A 142 -37.50 18.44 -58.95
C GLU A 142 -36.56 19.25 -59.85
N GLN A 143 -35.46 18.63 -60.35
CA GLN A 143 -35.20 18.52 -61.81
C GLN A 143 -33.94 17.70 -62.19
N ARG A 144 -34.20 16.66 -62.99
CA ARG A 144 -33.48 16.10 -64.17
C ARG A 144 -32.12 15.36 -64.06
N GLU A 145 -32.10 14.31 -64.88
CA GLU A 145 -31.19 13.17 -65.04
C GLU A 145 -29.82 13.44 -65.73
N SER A 146 -28.98 12.40 -65.65
CA SER A 146 -27.92 11.91 -66.57
C SER A 146 -26.50 11.97 -65.97
N GLY A 147 -25.63 10.96 -66.04
CA GLY A 147 -25.70 9.60 -66.58
C GLY A 147 -24.34 8.89 -66.38
N HIS A 148 -24.37 7.56 -66.43
CA HIS A 148 -23.26 6.62 -66.70
C HIS A 148 -22.21 6.25 -65.61
N LYS A 149 -22.55 5.13 -64.92
CA LYS A 149 -21.84 3.85 -64.70
C LYS A 149 -20.41 3.77 -64.09
N PRO A 150 -20.13 2.68 -63.34
CA PRO A 150 -18.99 2.54 -62.42
C PRO A 150 -17.78 1.84 -63.06
N LYS A 151 -16.57 2.11 -62.57
CA LYS A 151 -15.42 1.21 -62.78
C LYS A 151 -14.73 0.85 -61.46
N HIS A 152 -14.68 -0.45 -61.31
CA HIS A 152 -14.11 -1.30 -60.29
C HIS A 152 -12.58 -1.33 -60.43
N GLU A 153 -11.83 -1.15 -59.34
CA GLU A 153 -10.61 -1.94 -59.08
C GLU A 153 -10.24 -1.86 -57.59
N ALA A 154 -9.97 -3.03 -57.02
CA ALA A 154 -9.61 -3.25 -55.61
C ALA A 154 -8.07 -3.44 -55.49
N PRO A 155 -7.52 -3.89 -54.36
CA PRO A 155 -6.81 -3.04 -53.40
C PRO A 155 -5.31 -3.37 -53.31
N SER A 156 -4.44 -2.38 -53.06
CA SER A 156 -3.04 -2.65 -52.74
C SER A 156 -2.77 -2.48 -51.24
N SER A 157 -2.87 -3.62 -50.56
CA SER A 157 -2.13 -4.08 -49.38
C SER A 157 -0.92 -3.21 -48.97
N ILE A 158 -0.89 -2.72 -47.72
CA ILE A 158 0.34 -2.26 -47.06
C ILE A 158 0.70 -3.26 -45.97
N VAL A 159 1.94 -3.74 -46.07
CA VAL A 159 2.58 -4.78 -45.25
C VAL A 159 3.04 -4.17 -43.93
N VAL A 160 2.83 -4.90 -42.82
CA VAL A 160 3.38 -4.62 -41.48
C VAL A 160 4.69 -5.42 -41.29
N GLY A 161 5.75 -4.73 -40.88
CA GLY A 161 7.03 -5.28 -40.39
C GLY A 161 8.04 -4.13 -40.27
N SER A 162 8.80 -3.92 -39.19
CA SER A 162 9.32 -4.83 -38.15
C SER A 162 9.27 -4.20 -36.76
#